data_AF-A0A3S0UZ82-F1
#
_entry.id   AF-A0A3S0UZ82-F1
#
_cell.length_a   1.000
_cell.length_b   1.000
_cell.length_c   1.000
_cell.angle_alpha   90.00
_cell.angle_beta   90.00
_cell.angle_gamma   90.00
#
_symmetry.space_group_name_H-M   'P 1'
#
loop_
_entity.id
_entity.type
_entity.pdbx_description
1 polymer ?
#
loop_
_entity_poly.entity_id
_entity_poly.type
_entity_poly.pdbx_seq_one_letter_code
_entity_poly.pdbx_strand_id
1 'polypeptide(L)'
;MSNIIQQNQSYRRGLILGLTIAESVVLIIFALLLILTTLLISKDSQLKTCQSEKQTLAEHCHDTDELLISLREQNKKIVALEKKISGLEAELNARIQKISSLEKKAADLEAQLTKLEKVRQLLERINQQIPGDQALSEKLDVLIKQAEAWKRLVQQLTKSQAVPDEQIQGMLNKALEKIGTERPSCWVANDGKPQYIFTIELRANGVIVHDNAIRPEEQQQLPIESFLLGSEMSYAQFRNAAEALRSWAKEERADKQSCVFFVRVIDRTPANQKALYKNRLRIVGEYFYYFEP
;
A
#
# COMPACT_ATOMS: atom_id res chain seq x y z
N MET A 1 111.77 -12.68 30.61
CA MET A 1 110.92 -12.45 29.42
C MET A 1 109.85 -13.55 29.28
N SER A 2 109.06 -13.82 30.33
CA SER A 2 108.09 -14.95 30.32
C SER A 2 106.70 -14.63 30.86
N ASN A 3 106.35 -13.35 31.11
CA ASN A 3 105.04 -12.96 31.67
C ASN A 3 104.06 -12.33 30.67
N ILE A 4 104.45 -12.10 29.41
CA ILE A 4 103.58 -11.43 28.41
C ILE A 4 102.69 -12.44 27.66
N ILE A 5 103.05 -13.73 27.63
CA ILE A 5 102.34 -14.73 26.81
C ILE A 5 101.06 -15.25 27.50
N GLN A 6 100.98 -15.24 28.84
CA GLN A 6 99.80 -15.73 29.57
C GLN A 6 98.61 -14.74 29.60
N GLN A 7 98.82 -13.43 29.42
CA GLN A 7 97.73 -12.45 29.39
C GLN A 7 96.87 -12.51 28.11
N ASN A 8 97.41 -13.05 27.01
CA ASN A 8 96.67 -13.15 25.74
C ASN A 8 95.66 -14.31 25.68
N GLN A 9 95.71 -15.28 26.61
CA GLN A 9 94.74 -16.38 26.64
C GLN A 9 93.42 -16.02 27.33
N SER A 10 93.41 -15.09 28.29
CA SER A 10 92.17 -14.63 28.92
C SER A 10 91.33 -13.74 28.01
N TYR A 11 91.95 -12.97 27.11
CA TYR A 11 91.23 -12.09 26.17
C TYR A 11 90.49 -12.87 25.07
N ARG A 12 90.97 -14.08 24.71
CA ARG A 12 90.34 -14.94 23.70
C ARG A 12 89.17 -15.80 24.21
N ARG A 13 88.91 -15.83 25.51
CA ARG A 13 87.76 -16.56 26.09
C ARG A 13 86.46 -15.75 26.13
N GLY A 14 86.51 -14.46 25.81
CA GLY A 14 85.34 -13.57 25.74
C GLY A 14 84.83 -13.29 24.32
N LEU A 15 85.43 -13.90 23.29
CA LEU A 15 84.95 -13.82 21.91
C LEU A 15 84.17 -15.10 21.58
N ILE A 16 82.85 -14.98 21.52
CA ILE A 16 81.95 -16.01 20.99
C ILE A 16 81.58 -15.54 19.59
N LEU A 17 81.86 -16.34 18.56
CA LEU A 17 81.52 -16.05 17.14
C LEU A 17 82.16 -14.79 16.52
N GLY A 18 83.26 -14.26 17.08
CA GLY A 18 83.89 -13.03 16.57
C GLY A 18 83.30 -11.75 17.15
N LEU A 19 82.35 -11.85 18.08
CA LEU A 19 81.75 -10.74 18.82
C LEU A 19 82.16 -10.78 20.29
N THR A 20 82.27 -9.60 20.89
CA THR A 20 82.44 -9.47 22.34
C THR A 20 81.15 -9.84 23.06
N ILE A 21 81.23 -10.37 24.29
CA ILE A 21 80.04 -10.67 25.11
C ILE A 21 79.10 -9.47 25.20
N ALA A 22 79.64 -8.25 25.31
CA ALA A 22 78.85 -7.02 25.34
C ALA A 22 78.01 -6.81 24.07
N GLU A 23 78.59 -7.02 22.88
CA GLU A 23 77.87 -6.91 21.61
C GLU A 23 76.75 -7.95 21.50
N SER A 24 77.00 -9.19 21.93
CA SER A 24 75.96 -10.23 21.91
C SER A 24 74.78 -9.89 22.83
N VAL A 25 75.03 -9.30 24.00
CA VAL A 25 73.98 -8.85 24.94
C VAL A 25 73.19 -7.69 24.35
N VAL A 26 73.86 -6.72 23.71
CA VAL A 26 73.19 -5.60 23.03
C VAL A 26 72.29 -6.09 21.90
N LEU A 27 72.75 -7.05 21.09
CA LEU A 27 71.93 -7.63 20.01
C LEU A 27 70.71 -8.37 20.56
N ILE A 28 70.84 -9.10 21.68
CA ILE A 28 69.71 -9.77 22.32
C ILE A 28 68.69 -8.74 22.84
N ILE A 29 69.15 -7.69 23.55
CA ILE A 29 68.27 -6.63 24.04
C ILE A 29 67.57 -5.93 22.87
N PHE A 30 68.30 -5.61 21.81
CA PHE A 30 67.73 -5.01 20.61
C PHE A 30 66.68 -5.90 19.94
N ALA A 31 66.94 -7.21 19.81
CA ALA A 31 65.97 -8.17 19.29
C ALA A 31 64.71 -8.25 20.17
N LEU A 32 64.86 -8.25 21.50
CA LEU A 32 63.74 -8.24 22.44
C LEU A 32 62.92 -6.94 22.33
N LEU A 33 63.57 -5.78 22.16
CA LEU A 33 62.88 -4.50 21.96
C LEU A 33 62.09 -4.47 20.64
N LEU A 34 62.62 -5.05 19.56
CA LEU A 34 61.89 -5.17 18.29
C LEU A 34 60.66 -6.07 18.42
N ILE A 35 60.78 -7.22 19.11
CA ILE A 35 59.65 -8.12 19.38
C ILE A 35 58.60 -7.43 20.25
N LEU A 36 59.02 -6.70 21.29
CA LEU A 36 58.09 -5.94 22.14
C LEU A 36 57.36 -4.86 21.34
N THR A 37 58.08 -4.15 20.46
CA THR A 37 57.49 -3.10 19.61
C THR A 37 56.46 -3.68 18.66
N THR A 38 56.73 -4.81 18.01
CA THR A 38 55.76 -5.46 17.11
C THR A 38 54.53 -5.98 17.86
N LEU A 39 54.70 -6.52 19.07
CA LEU A 39 53.60 -6.90 19.94
C LEU A 39 52.73 -5.70 20.36
N LEU A 40 53.35 -4.57 20.71
CA LEU A 40 52.63 -3.34 21.07
C LEU A 40 51.83 -2.79 19.88
N ILE A 41 52.43 -2.74 18.68
CA ILE A 41 51.73 -2.30 17.45
C ILE A 41 50.55 -3.22 17.13
N SER A 42 50.74 -4.54 17.24
CA SER A 42 49.67 -5.52 17.03
C SER A 42 48.52 -5.33 18.01
N LYS A 43 48.82 -5.11 19.29
CA LYS A 43 47.82 -4.87 20.34
C LYS A 43 47.08 -3.55 20.15
N ASP A 44 47.78 -2.49 19.77
CA ASP A 44 47.17 -1.19 19.48
C ASP A 44 46.23 -1.28 18.26
N SER A 45 46.63 -2.03 17.23
CA SER A 45 45.76 -2.32 16.08
C SER A 45 44.50 -3.09 16.49
N GLN A 46 44.62 -4.11 17.34
CA GLN A 46 43.47 -4.87 17.85
C GLN A 46 42.53 -3.98 18.68
N LEU A 47 43.08 -3.09 19.51
CA LEU A 47 42.28 -2.15 20.30
C LEU A 47 41.53 -1.16 19.39
N LYS A 48 42.17 -0.64 18.34
CA LYS A 48 41.52 0.23 17.35
C LYS A 48 40.39 -0.48 16.62
N THR A 49 40.60 -1.73 16.19
CA THR A 49 39.53 -2.53 15.57
C THR A 49 38.37 -2.74 16.54
N CYS A 50 38.63 -3.18 17.77
CA CYS A 50 37.60 -3.40 18.78
C CYS A 50 36.84 -2.10 19.16
N GLN A 51 37.54 -0.96 19.21
CA GLN A 51 36.90 0.34 19.42
C GLN A 51 36.01 0.74 18.24
N SER A 52 36.47 0.52 17.00
CA SER A 52 35.66 0.80 15.81
C SER A 52 34.40 -0.08 15.76
N GLU A 53 34.52 -1.39 16.07
CA GLU A 53 33.38 -2.30 16.15
C GLU A 53 32.38 -1.85 17.23
N LYS A 54 32.87 -1.47 18.41
CA LYS A 54 32.03 -0.94 19.48
C LYS A 54 31.28 0.32 19.05
N GLN A 55 31.95 1.23 18.32
CA GLN A 55 31.31 2.43 17.81
C GLN A 55 30.24 2.11 16.78
N THR A 56 30.54 1.25 15.80
CA THR A 56 29.54 0.81 14.81
C THR A 56 28.34 0.12 15.49
N LEU A 57 28.57 -0.68 16.52
CA LEU A 57 27.49 -1.33 17.27
C LEU A 57 26.63 -0.31 18.04
N ALA A 58 27.25 0.72 18.63
CA ALA A 58 26.51 1.79 19.30
C ALA A 58 25.65 2.60 18.32
N GLU A 59 26.16 2.89 17.13
CA GLU A 59 25.40 3.53 16.04
C GLU A 59 24.21 2.65 15.61
N HIS A 60 24.44 1.34 15.41
CA HIS A 60 23.34 0.41 15.09
C HIS A 60 22.30 0.32 16.20
N CYS A 61 22.70 0.32 17.48
CA CYS A 61 21.76 0.35 18.59
C CYS A 61 20.89 1.62 18.56
N HIS A 62 21.48 2.78 18.26
CA HIS A 62 20.74 4.03 18.15
C HIS A 62 19.69 3.98 17.04
N ASP A 63 20.07 3.53 15.85
CA ASP A 63 19.17 3.39 14.70
C ASP A 63 18.02 2.42 15.00
N THR A 64 18.31 1.32 15.71
CA THR A 64 17.27 0.35 16.11
C THR A 64 16.30 0.93 17.14
N ASP A 65 16.76 1.79 18.05
CA ASP A 65 15.90 2.45 19.03
C ASP A 65 14.99 3.48 18.35
N GLU A 66 15.50 4.24 17.39
CA GLU A 66 14.69 5.18 16.60
C GLU A 66 13.61 4.43 15.81
N LEU A 67 13.96 3.31 15.17
CA LEU A 67 13.00 2.46 14.47
C LEU A 67 11.93 1.91 15.43
N LEU A 68 12.31 1.45 16.62
CA LEU A 68 11.37 0.97 17.64
C LEU A 68 10.40 2.05 18.11
N ILE A 69 10.87 3.29 18.28
CA ILE A 69 9.99 4.43 18.62
C ILE A 69 8.99 4.68 17.51
N SER A 70 9.44 4.68 16.25
CA SER A 70 8.56 4.90 15.09
C SER A 70 7.48 3.81 14.96
N LEU A 71 7.87 2.54 15.16
CA LEU A 71 6.96 1.39 15.12
C LEU A 71 5.94 1.43 16.26
N ARG A 72 6.36 1.82 17.48
CA ARG A 72 5.43 2.00 18.60
C ARG A 72 4.38 3.07 18.30
N GLU A 73 4.77 4.16 17.65
CA GLU A 73 3.84 5.23 17.30
C GLU A 73 2.86 4.80 16.20
N GLN A 74 3.32 4.02 15.22
CA GLN A 74 2.44 3.40 14.22
C GLN A 74 1.45 2.43 14.87
N ASN A 75 1.89 1.59 15.80
CA ASN A 75 1.02 0.66 16.53
C ASN A 75 -0.08 1.38 17.33
N LYS A 76 0.23 2.54 17.95
CA LYS A 76 -0.81 3.36 18.59
C LYS A 76 -1.87 3.84 17.60
N LYS A 77 -1.47 4.24 16.40
CA LYS A 77 -2.39 4.66 15.34
C LYS A 77 -3.28 3.50 14.89
N ILE A 78 -2.71 2.30 14.75
CA ILE A 78 -3.46 1.07 14.40
C ILE A 78 -4.53 0.79 15.47
N VAL A 79 -4.14 0.76 16.75
CA VAL A 79 -5.09 0.52 17.87
C VAL A 79 -6.20 1.58 17.90
N ALA A 80 -5.87 2.85 17.64
CA ALA A 80 -6.86 3.92 17.57
C ALA A 80 -7.84 3.74 16.39
N LEU A 81 -7.37 3.24 15.25
CA LEU A 81 -8.21 2.93 14.09
C LEU A 81 -9.10 1.72 14.35
N GLU A 82 -8.59 0.65 14.97
CA GLU A 82 -9.37 -0.53 15.37
C GLU A 82 -10.54 -0.16 16.30
N LYS A 83 -10.31 0.77 17.24
CA LYS A 83 -11.37 1.29 18.10
C LYS A 83 -12.44 2.07 17.31
N LYS A 84 -12.05 2.81 16.27
CA LYS A 84 -13.01 3.51 15.40
C LYS A 84 -13.81 2.54 14.54
N ILE A 85 -13.17 1.49 14.02
CA ILE A 85 -13.83 0.45 13.22
C ILE A 85 -14.88 -0.26 14.06
N SER A 86 -14.53 -0.73 15.27
CA SER A 86 -15.50 -1.38 16.15
C SER A 86 -16.68 -0.47 16.54
N GLY A 87 -16.45 0.84 16.70
CA GLY A 87 -17.52 1.81 16.89
C GLY A 87 -18.46 1.94 15.68
N LEU A 88 -17.91 1.97 14.47
CA LEU A 88 -18.70 2.03 13.23
C LEU A 88 -19.48 0.73 12.98
N GLU A 89 -18.90 -0.42 13.29
CA GLU A 89 -19.58 -1.72 13.21
C GLU A 89 -20.79 -1.79 14.15
N ALA A 90 -20.65 -1.28 15.38
CA ALA A 90 -21.75 -1.19 16.32
C ALA A 90 -22.87 -0.26 15.81
N GLU A 91 -22.53 0.89 15.23
CA GLU A 91 -23.51 1.80 14.63
C GLU A 91 -24.23 1.17 13.44
N LEU A 92 -23.49 0.49 12.56
CA LEU A 92 -24.03 -0.20 11.39
C LEU A 92 -25.02 -1.30 11.80
N ASN A 93 -24.67 -2.10 12.80
CA ASN A 93 -25.55 -3.14 13.33
C ASN A 93 -26.84 -2.55 13.94
N ALA A 94 -26.74 -1.42 14.65
CA ALA A 94 -27.91 -0.72 15.17
C ALA A 94 -28.83 -0.21 14.03
N ARG A 95 -28.25 0.30 12.94
CA ARG A 95 -29.01 0.73 11.74
C ARG A 95 -29.68 -0.45 11.06
N ILE A 96 -29.00 -1.59 10.90
CA ILE A 96 -29.57 -2.82 10.33
C ILE A 96 -30.78 -3.30 11.16
N GLN A 97 -30.65 -3.32 12.49
CA GLN A 97 -31.77 -3.67 13.37
C GLN A 97 -32.95 -2.71 13.19
N LYS A 98 -32.69 -1.41 13.08
CA LYS A 98 -33.74 -0.40 12.85
C LYS A 98 -34.46 -0.64 11.51
N ILE A 99 -33.72 -0.94 10.44
CA ILE A 99 -34.29 -1.26 9.12
C ILE A 99 -35.21 -2.48 9.22
N SER A 100 -34.76 -3.57 9.84
CA SER A 100 -35.58 -4.78 9.99
C SER A 100 -36.87 -4.51 10.79
N SER A 101 -36.83 -3.60 11.76
CA SER A 101 -38.02 -3.20 12.53
C SER A 101 -39.01 -2.37 11.70
N LEU A 102 -38.50 -1.56 10.77
CA LEU A 102 -39.31 -0.76 9.85
C LEU A 102 -39.94 -1.63 8.77
N GLU A 103 -39.21 -2.61 8.25
CA GLU A 103 -39.73 -3.60 7.30
C GLU A 103 -40.91 -4.38 7.88
N LYS A 104 -40.80 -4.84 9.14
CA LYS A 104 -41.92 -5.49 9.84
C LYS A 104 -43.14 -4.58 9.97
N LYS A 105 -42.94 -3.30 10.27
CA LYS A 105 -44.03 -2.31 10.35
C LYS A 105 -44.66 -2.04 8.98
N ALA A 106 -43.86 -1.98 7.92
CA ALA A 106 -44.36 -1.82 6.56
C ALA A 106 -45.23 -3.02 6.16
N ALA A 107 -44.79 -4.24 6.44
CA ALA A 107 -45.56 -5.46 6.18
C ALA A 107 -46.89 -5.49 6.95
N ASP A 108 -46.91 -5.08 8.23
CA ASP A 108 -48.15 -4.98 9.00
C ASP A 108 -49.10 -3.92 8.43
N LEU A 109 -48.58 -2.77 8.03
CA LEU A 109 -49.38 -1.72 7.40
C LEU A 109 -49.98 -2.18 6.05
N GLU A 110 -49.22 -2.90 5.23
CA GLU A 110 -49.73 -3.50 4.00
C GLU A 110 -50.85 -4.51 4.29
N ALA A 111 -50.70 -5.34 5.31
CA ALA A 111 -51.75 -6.25 5.76
C ALA A 111 -53.01 -5.51 6.24
N GLN A 112 -52.87 -4.37 6.92
CA GLN A 112 -54.00 -3.54 7.32
C GLN A 112 -54.69 -2.88 6.12
N LEU A 113 -53.94 -2.39 5.12
CA LEU A 113 -54.49 -1.82 3.89
C LEU A 113 -55.30 -2.85 3.10
N THR A 114 -54.82 -4.09 2.98
CA THR A 114 -55.58 -5.15 2.29
C THR A 114 -56.89 -5.50 3.02
N LYS A 115 -56.92 -5.42 4.36
CA LYS A 115 -58.15 -5.58 5.14
C LYS A 115 -59.12 -4.43 4.89
N LEU A 116 -58.64 -3.18 4.90
CA LEU A 116 -59.46 -2.01 4.61
C LEU A 116 -60.04 -2.05 3.19
N GLU A 117 -59.26 -2.49 2.20
CA GLU A 117 -59.73 -2.63 0.83
C GLU A 117 -60.87 -3.68 0.72
N LYS A 118 -60.77 -4.80 1.45
CA LYS A 118 -61.87 -5.78 1.54
C LYS A 118 -63.13 -5.19 2.18
N VAL A 119 -62.99 -4.40 3.24
CA VAL A 119 -64.13 -3.71 3.88
C VAL A 119 -64.77 -2.73 2.90
N ARG A 120 -63.96 -1.96 2.15
CA ARG A 120 -64.45 -1.06 1.10
C ARG A 120 -65.25 -1.81 0.04
N GLN A 121 -64.74 -2.93 -0.46
CA GLN A 121 -65.46 -3.76 -1.46
C GLN A 121 -66.79 -4.34 -0.93
N LEU A 122 -66.89 -4.62 0.37
CA LEU A 122 -68.14 -5.06 0.99
C LEU A 122 -69.15 -3.90 1.09
N LEU A 123 -68.69 -2.72 1.49
CA LEU A 123 -69.52 -1.52 1.56
C LEU A 123 -70.03 -1.11 0.17
N GLU A 124 -69.20 -1.17 -0.87
CA GLU A 124 -69.60 -0.89 -2.26
C GLU A 124 -70.74 -1.82 -2.71
N ARG A 125 -70.65 -3.12 -2.36
CA ARG A 125 -71.71 -4.11 -2.64
C ARG A 125 -73.01 -3.82 -1.89
N ILE A 126 -72.92 -3.42 -0.62
CA ILE A 126 -74.11 -3.05 0.17
C ILE A 126 -74.75 -1.78 -0.38
N ASN A 127 -73.96 -0.77 -0.77
CA ASN A 127 -74.45 0.48 -1.32
C ASN A 127 -75.15 0.28 -2.69
N GLN A 128 -74.69 -0.67 -3.50
CA GLN A 128 -75.39 -1.08 -4.73
C GLN A 128 -76.71 -1.80 -4.48
N GLN A 129 -76.90 -2.40 -3.29
CA GLN A 129 -78.13 -3.11 -2.91
C GLN A 129 -79.16 -2.23 -2.18
N ILE A 130 -78.76 -1.08 -1.62
CA ILE A 130 -79.65 -0.20 -0.84
C ILE A 130 -79.48 1.24 -1.34
N PRO A 131 -80.26 1.69 -2.34
CA PRO A 131 -80.25 3.08 -2.74
C PRO A 131 -81.02 3.92 -1.70
N GLY A 132 -80.31 4.72 -0.90
CA GLY A 132 -80.94 5.90 -0.26
C GLY A 132 -80.71 6.15 1.22
N ASP A 133 -79.49 6.00 1.77
CA ASP A 133 -79.19 6.52 3.11
C ASP A 133 -78.01 7.49 3.11
N GLN A 134 -78.30 8.80 3.09
CA GLN A 134 -77.33 9.89 2.96
C GLN A 134 -76.27 9.91 4.07
N ALA A 135 -76.61 9.42 5.27
CA ALA A 135 -75.71 9.38 6.42
C ALA A 135 -74.54 8.38 6.25
N LEU A 136 -74.70 7.35 5.41
CA LEU A 136 -73.64 6.38 5.14
C LEU A 136 -72.59 6.94 4.17
N SER A 137 -73.01 7.80 3.24
CA SER A 137 -72.10 8.43 2.27
C SER A 137 -71.09 9.38 2.93
N GLU A 138 -71.51 10.12 3.96
CA GLU A 138 -70.63 11.07 4.67
C GLU A 138 -69.52 10.36 5.47
N LYS A 139 -69.85 9.24 6.13
CA LYS A 139 -68.85 8.41 6.81
C LYS A 139 -67.90 7.71 5.83
N LEU A 140 -68.38 7.37 4.63
CA LEU A 140 -67.58 6.74 3.59
C LEU A 140 -66.52 7.71 3.04
N ASP A 141 -66.90 8.97 2.80
CA ASP A 141 -65.96 10.00 2.34
C ASP A 141 -64.84 10.28 3.33
N VAL A 142 -65.12 10.22 4.64
CA VAL A 142 -64.09 10.38 5.68
C VAL A 142 -63.09 9.22 5.65
N LEU A 143 -63.55 7.98 5.44
CA LEU A 143 -62.69 6.80 5.33
C LEU A 143 -61.86 6.81 4.04
N ILE A 144 -62.43 7.24 2.92
CA ILE A 144 -61.70 7.39 1.65
C ILE A 144 -60.58 8.43 1.79
N LYS A 145 -60.87 9.59 2.39
CA LYS A 145 -59.85 10.63 2.65
C LYS A 145 -58.73 10.14 3.56
N GLN A 146 -59.05 9.34 4.57
CA GLN A 146 -58.02 8.70 5.41
C GLN A 146 -57.17 7.74 4.58
N ALA A 147 -57.77 6.82 3.82
CA ALA A 147 -57.04 5.86 2.99
C ALA A 147 -56.08 6.53 1.98
N GLU A 148 -56.50 7.65 1.38
CA GLU A 148 -55.65 8.44 0.48
C GLU A 148 -54.47 9.11 1.21
N ALA A 149 -54.69 9.61 2.43
CA ALA A 149 -53.60 10.17 3.26
C ALA A 149 -52.56 9.09 3.60
N TRP A 150 -53.00 7.87 3.95
CA TRP A 150 -52.11 6.73 4.19
C TRP A 150 -51.32 6.34 2.94
N LYS A 151 -51.97 6.31 1.76
CA LYS A 151 -51.31 6.01 0.48
C LYS A 151 -50.20 7.01 0.16
N ARG A 152 -50.42 8.31 0.43
CA ARG A 152 -49.39 9.36 0.25
C ARG A 152 -48.22 9.17 1.22
N LEU A 153 -48.48 8.81 2.47
CA LEU A 153 -47.43 8.55 3.47
C LEU A 153 -46.56 7.36 3.05
N VAL A 154 -47.18 6.26 2.58
CA VAL A 154 -46.46 5.09 2.07
C VAL A 154 -45.61 5.45 0.86
N GLN A 155 -46.13 6.24 -0.08
CA GLN A 155 -45.37 6.72 -1.26
C GLN A 155 -44.19 7.63 -0.89
N GLN A 156 -44.32 8.46 0.15
CA GLN A 156 -43.21 9.28 0.64
C GLN A 156 -42.13 8.43 1.31
N LEU A 157 -42.51 7.42 2.08
CA LEU A 157 -41.56 6.49 2.69
C LEU A 157 -40.81 5.67 1.64
N THR A 158 -41.49 5.17 0.60
CA THR A 158 -40.84 4.45 -0.52
C THR A 158 -39.92 5.34 -1.34
N LYS A 159 -40.30 6.61 -1.60
CA LYS A 159 -39.41 7.57 -2.28
C LYS A 159 -38.20 7.97 -1.43
N SER A 160 -38.30 7.94 -0.10
CA SER A 160 -37.16 8.19 0.79
C SER A 160 -36.20 7.00 0.91
N GLN A 161 -36.64 5.79 0.56
CA GLN A 161 -35.82 4.57 0.54
C GLN A 161 -35.17 4.28 -0.82
N ALA A 162 -35.67 4.86 -1.91
CA ALA A 162 -34.98 4.90 -3.18
C ALA A 162 -33.80 5.88 -3.10
N VAL A 163 -32.73 5.47 -2.43
CA VAL A 163 -31.42 6.12 -2.62
C VAL A 163 -31.09 5.89 -4.10
N PRO A 164 -30.91 6.94 -4.90
CA PRO A 164 -30.54 6.78 -6.31
C PRO A 164 -29.30 5.92 -6.40
N ASP A 165 -29.27 4.93 -7.31
CA ASP A 165 -28.11 4.06 -7.53
C ASP A 165 -26.82 4.87 -7.77
N GLU A 166 -26.93 6.08 -8.34
CA GLU A 166 -25.83 7.05 -8.46
C GLU A 166 -25.26 7.51 -7.12
N GLN A 167 -26.08 7.66 -6.09
CA GLN A 167 -25.65 8.10 -4.77
C GLN A 167 -25.05 6.93 -3.97
N ILE A 168 -25.56 5.71 -4.18
CA ILE A 168 -24.94 4.48 -3.65
C ILE A 168 -23.59 4.24 -4.34
N GLN A 169 -23.49 4.39 -5.67
CA GLN A 169 -22.22 4.30 -6.38
C GLN A 169 -21.25 5.43 -5.98
N GLY A 170 -21.74 6.66 -5.81
CA GLY A 170 -20.91 7.77 -5.31
C GLY A 170 -20.41 7.55 -3.88
N MET A 171 -21.22 6.93 -3.02
CA MET A 171 -20.82 6.53 -1.66
C MET A 171 -19.93 5.28 -1.64
N LEU A 172 -20.12 4.33 -2.55
CA LEU A 172 -19.30 3.13 -2.70
C LEU A 172 -17.92 3.48 -3.26
N ASN A 173 -17.84 4.38 -4.24
CA ASN A 173 -16.57 4.93 -4.72
C ASN A 173 -15.85 5.70 -3.59
N LYS A 174 -16.57 6.51 -2.82
CA LYS A 174 -16.02 7.16 -1.60
C LYS A 174 -15.65 6.22 -0.45
N ALA A 175 -16.27 5.04 -0.38
CA ALA A 175 -15.94 4.02 0.61
C ALA A 175 -14.74 3.17 0.17
N LEU A 176 -14.65 2.85 -1.13
CA LEU A 176 -13.49 2.21 -1.76
C LEU A 176 -12.25 3.11 -1.74
N GLU A 177 -12.41 4.43 -1.83
CA GLU A 177 -11.36 5.44 -1.56
C GLU A 177 -10.70 5.31 -0.18
N LYS A 178 -11.37 4.66 0.80
CA LYS A 178 -10.88 4.52 2.18
C LYS A 178 -10.37 3.13 2.52
N ILE A 179 -10.55 2.12 1.66
CA ILE A 179 -10.26 0.72 1.99
C ILE A 179 -8.96 0.21 1.32
N GLY A 180 -8.39 0.95 0.37
CA GLY A 180 -7.05 0.68 -0.15
C GLY A 180 -6.21 1.94 -0.18
N THR A 181 -4.94 1.86 0.21
CA THR A 181 -3.92 2.90 -0.05
C THR A 181 -3.62 3.07 -1.55
N GLU A 182 -4.36 2.36 -2.41
CA GLU A 182 -4.14 2.29 -3.85
C GLU A 182 -5.09 3.23 -4.59
N ARG A 183 -4.52 4.03 -5.50
CA ARG A 183 -5.26 5.01 -6.29
C ARG A 183 -6.14 4.30 -7.33
N PRO A 184 -7.32 4.85 -7.67
CA PRO A 184 -8.20 4.22 -8.64
C PRO A 184 -7.57 4.14 -10.04
N SER A 185 -7.99 3.15 -10.83
CA SER A 185 -7.55 3.00 -12.23
C SER A 185 -7.99 4.19 -13.08
N CYS A 186 -7.12 4.67 -13.95
CA CYS A 186 -7.51 5.69 -14.92
C CYS A 186 -8.54 5.16 -15.93
N TRP A 187 -8.49 3.87 -16.27
CA TRP A 187 -9.46 3.24 -17.16
C TRP A 187 -10.09 2.03 -16.52
N VAL A 188 -11.43 2.00 -16.54
CA VAL A 188 -12.25 0.93 -15.99
C VAL A 188 -13.20 0.46 -17.08
N ALA A 189 -13.28 -0.86 -17.28
CA ALA A 189 -14.21 -1.47 -18.22
C ALA A 189 -15.64 -1.46 -17.64
N ASN A 190 -16.64 -1.78 -18.48
CA ASN A 190 -18.04 -1.82 -18.07
C ASN A 190 -18.33 -2.84 -16.95
N ASP A 191 -17.44 -3.83 -16.77
CA ASP A 191 -17.51 -4.84 -15.71
C ASP A 191 -16.84 -4.39 -14.38
N GLY A 192 -16.34 -3.15 -14.32
CA GLY A 192 -15.66 -2.59 -13.16
C GLY A 192 -14.18 -2.99 -13.03
N LYS A 193 -13.62 -3.74 -13.97
CA LYS A 193 -12.20 -4.16 -13.93
C LYS A 193 -11.27 -3.11 -14.55
N PRO A 194 -10.03 -2.98 -14.05
CA PRO A 194 -9.05 -2.07 -14.65
C PRO A 194 -8.69 -2.51 -16.07
N GLN A 195 -8.61 -1.54 -16.98
CA GLN A 195 -8.10 -1.75 -18.34
C GLN A 195 -6.60 -1.44 -18.40
N TYR A 196 -5.88 -2.26 -19.14
CA TYR A 196 -4.43 -2.18 -19.24
C TYR A 196 -4.02 -1.33 -20.44
N ILE A 197 -3.39 -0.18 -20.23
CA ILE A 197 -2.98 0.71 -21.31
C ILE A 197 -1.86 0.11 -22.17
N PHE A 198 -0.90 -0.56 -21.52
CA PHE A 198 0.25 -1.15 -22.19
C PHE A 198 0.51 -2.59 -21.76
N THR A 199 1.22 -3.30 -22.62
CA THR A 199 1.94 -4.53 -22.27
C THR A 199 3.43 -4.25 -22.33
N ILE A 200 4.14 -4.44 -21.22
CA ILE A 200 5.56 -4.12 -21.06
C ILE A 200 6.36 -5.41 -20.97
N GLU A 201 7.27 -5.63 -21.92
CA GLU A 201 8.25 -6.71 -21.83
C GLU A 201 9.54 -6.22 -21.16
N LEU A 202 9.93 -6.87 -20.05
CA LEU A 202 11.17 -6.55 -19.34
C LEU A 202 12.34 -7.36 -19.90
N ARG A 203 13.39 -6.67 -20.34
CA ARG A 203 14.64 -7.27 -20.82
C ARG A 203 15.81 -6.86 -19.94
N ALA A 204 16.96 -7.51 -20.12
CA ALA A 204 18.15 -7.23 -19.32
C ALA A 204 18.60 -5.76 -19.42
N ASN A 205 18.60 -5.22 -20.65
CA ASN A 205 19.15 -3.90 -20.98
C ASN A 205 18.09 -2.81 -21.21
N GLY A 206 16.82 -3.20 -21.36
CA GLY A 206 15.75 -2.25 -21.68
C GLY A 206 14.37 -2.83 -21.48
N VAL A 207 13.38 -2.12 -22.03
CA VAL A 207 11.98 -2.53 -22.04
C VAL A 207 11.42 -2.37 -23.44
N ILE A 208 10.42 -3.17 -23.79
CA ILE A 208 9.59 -2.96 -24.98
C ILE A 208 8.17 -2.67 -24.49
N VAL A 209 7.60 -1.57 -24.95
CA VAL A 209 6.23 -1.17 -24.61
C VAL A 209 5.33 -1.42 -25.81
N HIS A 210 4.33 -2.27 -25.65
CA HIS A 210 3.30 -2.53 -26.65
C HIS A 210 2.01 -1.80 -26.29
N ASP A 211 1.43 -1.13 -27.27
CA ASP A 211 0.14 -0.49 -27.16
C ASP A 211 -0.99 -1.52 -27.26
N ASN A 212 -1.95 -1.46 -26.34
CA ASN A 212 -3.14 -2.31 -26.38
C ASN A 212 -4.32 -1.66 -27.12
N ALA A 213 -4.23 -0.38 -27.51
CA ALA A 213 -5.18 0.38 -28.35
C ALA A 213 -6.66 0.30 -27.90
N ILE A 214 -6.91 0.25 -26.58
CA ILE A 214 -8.25 -0.04 -26.03
C ILE A 214 -9.21 1.16 -26.15
N ARG A 215 -8.69 2.40 -26.25
CA ARG A 215 -9.50 3.64 -26.33
C ARG A 215 -8.82 4.72 -27.19
N PRO A 216 -8.85 4.62 -28.53
CA PRO A 216 -8.09 5.50 -29.40
C PRO A 216 -8.45 7.00 -29.28
N GLU A 217 -9.70 7.34 -28.92
CA GLU A 217 -10.14 8.74 -28.77
C GLU A 217 -9.58 9.42 -27.52
N GLU A 218 -9.66 8.77 -26.35
CA GLU A 218 -9.06 9.29 -25.11
C GLU A 218 -7.52 9.27 -25.17
N GLN A 219 -6.96 8.31 -25.90
CA GLN A 219 -5.52 8.11 -26.01
C GLN A 219 -4.82 9.24 -26.79
N GLN A 220 -5.53 9.97 -27.66
CA GLN A 220 -5.01 11.16 -28.36
C GLN A 220 -4.66 12.32 -27.41
N GLN A 221 -5.24 12.35 -26.21
CA GLN A 221 -4.98 13.40 -25.22
C GLN A 221 -3.81 13.05 -24.29
N LEU A 222 -3.36 11.79 -24.31
CA LEU A 222 -2.31 11.32 -23.43
C LEU A 222 -0.93 11.70 -24.00
N PRO A 223 0.05 12.06 -23.17
CA PRO A 223 1.42 12.34 -23.60
C PRO A 223 2.19 11.03 -23.90
N ILE A 224 1.62 10.16 -24.74
CA ILE A 224 2.19 8.84 -25.09
C ILE A 224 3.24 8.92 -26.19
N GLU A 225 3.37 10.05 -26.87
CA GLU A 225 4.35 10.26 -27.95
C GLU A 225 5.81 10.06 -27.50
N SER A 226 6.06 10.20 -26.19
CA SER A 226 7.37 9.95 -25.60
C SER A 226 7.75 8.47 -25.55
N PHE A 227 6.80 7.55 -25.75
CA PHE A 227 7.07 6.11 -25.77
C PHE A 227 7.48 5.65 -27.18
N LEU A 228 8.63 4.98 -27.27
CA LEU A 228 9.02 4.22 -28.47
C LEU A 228 8.27 2.89 -28.51
N LEU A 229 7.00 2.93 -28.92
CA LEU A 229 6.12 1.76 -28.96
C LEU A 229 6.66 0.67 -29.90
N GLY A 230 6.64 -0.59 -29.45
CA GLY A 230 7.12 -1.76 -30.19
C GLY A 230 8.65 -1.84 -30.38
N SER A 231 9.40 -0.87 -29.88
CA SER A 231 10.86 -0.83 -29.97
C SER A 231 11.51 -0.93 -28.59
N GLU A 232 12.73 -1.46 -28.54
CA GLU A 232 13.48 -1.55 -27.28
C GLU A 232 13.99 -0.16 -26.87
N MET A 233 13.66 0.26 -25.66
CA MET A 233 14.12 1.51 -25.07
C MET A 233 14.88 1.24 -23.76
N SER A 234 15.82 2.11 -23.43
CA SER A 234 16.52 2.06 -22.15
C SER A 234 15.57 2.39 -20.99
N TYR A 235 15.90 1.91 -19.79
CA TYR A 235 15.13 2.24 -18.58
C TYR A 235 15.08 3.74 -18.27
N ALA A 236 16.11 4.51 -18.66
CA ALA A 236 16.11 5.96 -18.49
C ALA A 236 15.08 6.63 -19.41
N GLN A 237 15.02 6.21 -20.68
CA GLN A 237 14.00 6.68 -21.63
C GLN A 237 12.59 6.30 -21.16
N PHE A 238 12.41 5.06 -20.68
CA PHE A 238 11.15 4.61 -20.12
C PHE A 238 10.70 5.47 -18.95
N ARG A 239 11.57 5.77 -17.98
CA ARG A 239 11.24 6.62 -16.81
C ARG A 239 10.78 8.00 -17.23
N ASN A 240 11.46 8.62 -18.19
CA ASN A 240 11.11 9.95 -18.67
C ASN A 240 9.74 9.94 -19.36
N ALA A 241 9.47 8.95 -20.22
CA ALA A 241 8.18 8.79 -20.88
C ALA A 241 7.05 8.49 -19.88
N ALA A 242 7.32 7.61 -18.90
CA ALA A 242 6.34 7.24 -17.87
C ALA A 242 6.03 8.37 -16.90
N GLU A 243 7.00 9.24 -16.58
CA GLU A 243 6.74 10.40 -15.71
C GLU A 243 5.79 11.39 -16.38
N ALA A 244 5.93 11.65 -17.69
CA ALA A 244 5.01 12.52 -18.41
C ALA A 244 3.56 12.02 -18.31
N LEU A 245 3.34 10.73 -18.55
CA LEU A 245 2.03 10.10 -18.44
C LEU A 245 1.49 10.09 -16.99
N ARG A 246 2.36 9.88 -16.00
CA ARG A 246 2.00 9.90 -14.59
C ARG A 246 1.60 11.30 -14.11
N SER A 247 2.33 12.33 -14.53
CA SER A 247 2.04 13.72 -14.18
C SER A 247 0.72 14.15 -14.80
N TRP A 248 0.48 13.79 -16.06
CA TRP A 248 -0.82 13.99 -16.70
C TRP A 248 -1.97 13.34 -15.90
N ALA A 249 -1.80 12.07 -15.48
CA ALA A 249 -2.80 11.35 -14.67
C ALA A 249 -3.05 11.99 -13.28
N LYS A 250 -2.09 12.76 -12.75
CA LYS A 250 -2.23 13.48 -11.49
C LYS A 250 -2.89 14.85 -11.66
N GLU A 251 -2.59 15.56 -12.75
CA GLU A 251 -2.83 17.01 -12.86
C GLU A 251 -3.98 17.38 -13.80
N GLU A 252 -4.16 16.67 -14.91
CA GLU A 252 -4.92 17.18 -16.06
C GLU A 252 -6.31 16.56 -16.22
N ARG A 253 -6.64 15.52 -15.43
CA ARG A 253 -7.98 14.94 -15.44
C ARG A 253 -8.94 15.84 -14.64
N ALA A 254 -9.74 16.62 -15.37
CA ALA A 254 -10.66 17.66 -14.87
C ALA A 254 -11.66 17.18 -13.78
N ASP A 255 -11.88 15.87 -13.67
CA ASP A 255 -12.83 15.26 -12.74
C ASP A 255 -12.15 14.58 -11.53
N LYS A 256 -11.57 15.41 -10.65
CA LYS A 256 -11.50 15.24 -9.19
C LYS A 256 -10.86 14.01 -8.52
N GLN A 257 -10.08 13.16 -9.17
CA GLN A 257 -9.22 12.22 -8.43
C GLN A 257 -7.95 11.80 -9.17
N SER A 258 -6.82 11.81 -8.46
CA SER A 258 -5.57 11.26 -8.97
C SER A 258 -5.74 9.77 -9.26
N CYS A 259 -5.58 9.37 -10.52
CA CYS A 259 -5.68 7.97 -10.94
C CYS A 259 -4.30 7.39 -11.27
N VAL A 260 -4.23 6.06 -11.43
CA VAL A 260 -3.03 5.34 -11.87
C VAL A 260 -3.39 4.44 -13.05
N PHE A 261 -2.52 4.41 -14.07
CA PHE A 261 -2.70 3.50 -15.20
C PHE A 261 -2.23 2.09 -14.85
N PHE A 262 -2.95 1.10 -15.38
CA PHE A 262 -2.62 -0.31 -15.22
C PHE A 262 -1.88 -0.82 -16.46
N VAL A 263 -0.87 -1.68 -16.26
CA VAL A 263 -0.07 -2.29 -17.32
C VAL A 263 0.07 -3.80 -17.11
N ARG A 264 0.25 -4.56 -18.19
CA ARG A 264 0.65 -5.97 -18.10
C ARG A 264 2.16 -6.05 -18.20
N VAL A 265 2.80 -6.86 -17.36
CA VAL A 265 4.25 -7.03 -17.39
C VAL A 265 4.58 -8.47 -17.75
N ILE A 266 5.45 -8.64 -18.75
CA ILE A 266 5.94 -9.93 -19.21
C ILE A 266 7.45 -9.99 -18.93
N ASP A 267 7.88 -11.01 -18.18
CA ASP A 267 9.29 -11.25 -17.95
C ASP A 267 9.95 -11.88 -19.18
N ARG A 268 10.88 -11.17 -19.80
CA ARG A 268 11.78 -11.69 -20.85
C ARG A 268 13.24 -11.68 -20.39
N THR A 269 13.49 -11.51 -19.10
CA THR A 269 14.84 -11.58 -18.54
C THR A 269 15.33 -13.03 -18.49
N PRO A 270 16.66 -13.28 -18.54
CA PRO A 270 17.20 -14.63 -18.42
C PRO A 270 16.80 -15.29 -17.10
N ALA A 271 16.48 -16.59 -17.13
CA ALA A 271 15.96 -17.34 -15.98
C ALA A 271 16.86 -17.30 -14.73
N ASN A 272 18.17 -17.06 -14.91
CA ASN A 272 19.14 -16.94 -13.82
C ASN A 272 19.24 -15.52 -13.21
N GLN A 273 18.43 -14.55 -13.65
CA GLN A 273 18.52 -13.13 -13.25
C GLN A 273 17.30 -12.62 -12.50
N LYS A 274 16.74 -13.41 -11.56
CA LYS A 274 15.57 -13.02 -10.75
C LYS A 274 15.75 -11.70 -10.00
N ALA A 275 16.96 -11.39 -9.53
CA ALA A 275 17.26 -10.12 -8.87
C ALA A 275 17.13 -8.93 -9.84
N LEU A 276 17.56 -9.11 -11.09
CA LEU A 276 17.41 -8.11 -12.14
C LEU A 276 15.92 -7.89 -12.41
N TYR A 277 15.17 -8.96 -12.66
CA TYR A 277 13.72 -8.90 -12.88
C TYR A 277 13.01 -8.06 -11.81
N LYS A 278 13.21 -8.38 -10.52
CA LYS A 278 12.59 -7.64 -9.41
C LYS A 278 12.95 -6.15 -9.42
N ASN A 279 14.21 -5.82 -9.70
CA ASN A 279 14.62 -4.42 -9.80
C ASN A 279 13.90 -3.72 -10.95
N ARG A 280 13.80 -4.36 -12.12
CA ARG A 280 13.13 -3.79 -13.30
C ARG A 280 11.62 -3.68 -13.11
N LEU A 281 11.00 -4.66 -12.47
CA LEU A 281 9.59 -4.64 -12.10
C LEU A 281 9.29 -3.47 -11.15
N ARG A 282 10.17 -3.21 -10.17
CA ARG A 282 10.04 -2.04 -9.29
C ARG A 282 10.04 -0.73 -10.06
N ILE A 283 10.85 -0.61 -11.12
CA ILE A 283 10.87 0.59 -11.99
C ILE A 283 9.50 0.77 -12.65
N VAL A 284 8.85 -0.29 -13.12
CA VAL A 284 7.50 -0.18 -13.69
C VAL A 284 6.49 0.21 -12.61
N GLY A 285 6.57 -0.42 -11.43
CA GLY A 285 5.71 -0.16 -10.27
C GLY A 285 5.81 1.26 -9.70
N GLU A 286 6.89 1.99 -9.97
CA GLU A 286 7.03 3.40 -9.58
C GLU A 286 6.02 4.32 -10.30
N TYR A 287 5.55 3.93 -11.50
CA TYR A 287 4.69 4.74 -12.37
C TYR A 287 3.31 4.12 -12.62
N PHE A 288 3.22 2.79 -12.63
CA PHE A 288 2.04 2.05 -13.02
C PHE A 288 1.67 0.99 -11.98
N TYR A 289 0.39 0.63 -11.94
CA TYR A 289 0.00 -0.65 -11.34
C TYR A 289 0.16 -1.75 -12.37
N TYR A 290 0.69 -2.89 -11.97
CA TYR A 290 1.03 -3.95 -12.91
C TYR A 290 0.37 -5.27 -12.56
N PHE A 291 0.13 -6.06 -13.60
CA PHE A 291 -0.31 -7.44 -13.51
C PHE A 291 0.69 -8.34 -14.24
N GLU A 292 1.14 -9.39 -13.55
CA GLU A 292 1.99 -10.45 -14.09
C GLU A 292 1.07 -11.62 -14.48
N PRO A 293 0.95 -11.97 -15.77
CA PRO A 293 0.13 -13.10 -16.23
C PRO A 293 0.77 -14.47 -15.96
#